data_AF-Q5EP88-F1
#
_entry.id   AF-Q5EP88-F1
#
_cell.length_a   1.000
_cell.length_b   1.000
_cell.length_c   1.000
_cell.angle_alpha   90.00
_cell.angle_beta   90.00
_cell.angle_gamma   90.00
#
_symmetry.space_group_name_H-M   'P 1'
#
loop_
_entity.id
_entity.type
_entity.pdbx_description
1 polymer ?
#
loop_
_entity_poly.entity_id
_entity_poly.type
_entity_poly.pdbx_seq_one_letter_code
_entity_poly.pdbx_strand_id
1 'polypeptide(L)' 'MRYSKNKDYQFFIRQLVSGGEWMFLPKNGRKHSALKHLPTDRKIPIPGSPGQDPRGLLNFKTMVRHIERGGTFD' A
#
# COMPACT_ATOMS: atom_id res chain seq x y z
N MET A 1 -8.00 11.98 4.30
CA MET A 1 -8.05 10.52 4.58
C MET A 1 -6.73 10.06 5.18
N ARG A 2 -6.74 9.25 6.24
CA ARG A 2 -5.51 8.69 6.84
C ARG A 2 -5.35 7.23 6.42
N TYR A 3 -4.23 6.92 5.79
CA TYR A 3 -3.85 5.61 5.29
C TYR A 3 -2.93 4.86 6.27
N SER A 4 -2.00 5.58 6.92
CA SER A 4 -1.08 5.04 7.93
C SER A 4 -0.77 6.09 9.02
N LYS A 5 -0.28 5.65 10.18
CA LYS A 5 0.27 6.53 11.22
C LYS A 5 1.69 6.98 10.90
N ASN A 6 2.44 6.22 10.09
CA ASN A 6 3.77 6.61 9.63
C ASN A 6 3.63 7.59 8.44
N LYS A 7 4.33 8.73 8.52
CA LYS A 7 4.20 9.84 7.54
C LYS A 7 4.69 9.46 6.15
N ASP A 8 5.71 8.61 6.05
CA ASP A 8 6.27 8.22 4.75
C ASP A 8 5.32 7.28 4.01
N TYR A 9 4.73 6.31 4.73
CA TYR A 9 3.65 5.49 4.19
C TYR A 9 2.44 6.35 3.82
N GLN A 10 2.04 7.27 4.70
CA GLN A 10 0.92 8.17 4.46
C GLN A 10 1.11 8.98 3.17
N PHE A 11 2.29 9.56 2.98
CA PHE A 11 2.61 10.35 1.79
C PHE A 11 2.64 9.47 0.54
N PHE A 12 3.38 8.37 0.58
CA PHE A 12 3.52 7.48 -0.57
C PHE A 12 2.17 6.89 -1.02
N ILE A 13 1.36 6.39 -0.09
CA ILE A 13 0.03 5.84 -0.40
C ILE A 13 -0.90 6.91 -0.97
N ARG A 14 -0.82 8.15 -0.47
CA ARG A 14 -1.61 9.26 -1.02
C ARG A 14 -1.29 9.47 -2.50
N GLN A 15 0.00 9.42 -2.88
CA GLN A 15 0.42 9.59 -4.28
C GLN A 15 -0.14 8.48 -5.18
N LEU A 16 -0.09 7.22 -4.72
CA LEU A 16 -0.66 6.09 -5.46
C LEU A 16 -2.16 6.24 -5.70
N VAL A 17 -2.92 6.59 -4.64
CA VAL A 17 -4.37 6.77 -4.75
C VAL A 17 -4.72 7.97 -5.63
N SER A 18 -3.97 9.07 -5.55
CA SER A 18 -4.19 10.22 -6.45
C SER A 18 -3.86 9.91 -7.91
N GLY A 19 -3.01 8.92 -8.18
CA GLY A 19 -2.72 8.45 -9.54
C GLY A 19 -3.86 7.68 -10.19
N GLY A 20 -4.89 7.28 -9.43
CA GLY A 20 -6.12 6.67 -9.96
C GLY A 20 -6.05 5.16 -10.22
N GLU A 21 -4.87 4.56 -10.31
CA GLU A 21 -4.71 3.11 -10.52
C GLU A 21 -4.82 2.28 -9.23
N TRP A 22 -4.73 2.95 -8.08
CA TRP A 22 -4.79 2.32 -6.77
C TRP A 22 -6.01 2.80 -5.98
N MET A 23 -6.74 1.85 -5.41
CA MET A 23 -7.88 2.11 -4.53
C MET A 23 -7.55 1.75 -3.08
N PHE A 24 -7.87 2.66 -2.17
CA PHE A 24 -7.77 2.39 -0.74
C PHE A 24 -8.96 1.56 -0.24
N LEU A 25 -8.65 0.45 0.42
CA LEU A 25 -9.62 -0.39 1.10
C LEU A 25 -9.48 -0.17 2.63
N PRO A 26 -10.48 0.45 3.29
CA PRO A 26 -10.43 0.64 4.73
C PRO A 26 -10.49 -0.69 5.48
N LYS A 27 -10.07 -0.64 6.75
CA LYS A 27 -9.93 -1.81 7.64
C LYS A 27 -11.25 -2.60 7.76
N ASN A 28 -12.40 -1.93 7.90
CA ASN A 28 -13.74 -2.54 8.02
C ASN A 28 -13.77 -3.84 8.86
N GLY A 29 -13.18 -3.80 10.07
CA GLY A 29 -13.10 -4.95 10.98
C GLY A 29 -11.89 -5.89 10.81
N ARG A 30 -11.11 -5.77 9.72
CA ARG A 30 -9.86 -6.54 9.49
C ARG A 30 -8.73 -6.07 10.39
N LYS A 31 -7.56 -6.70 10.39
CA LYS A 31 -6.40 -6.19 11.15
C LYS A 31 -5.76 -4.95 10.50
N HIS A 32 -5.73 -4.91 9.17
CA HIS A 32 -5.07 -3.88 8.36
C HIS A 32 -6.00 -3.35 7.28
N SER A 33 -5.83 -2.09 6.88
CA SER A 33 -6.31 -1.58 5.59
C SER A 33 -5.48 -2.19 4.46
N ALA A 34 -5.90 -1.99 3.21
CA ALA A 34 -5.18 -2.48 2.04
C ALA A 34 -5.21 -1.46 0.90
N LEU A 35 -4.27 -1.58 -0.03
CA LEU A 35 -4.37 -1.01 -1.37
C LEU A 35 -4.79 -2.12 -2.34
N LYS A 36 -5.68 -1.77 -3.28
CA LYS A 36 -6.06 -2.61 -4.41
C LYS A 36 -5.59 -1.94 -5.70
N HIS A 37 -4.83 -2.66 -6.51
CA HIS A 37 -4.48 -2.22 -7.86
C HIS A 37 -5.67 -2.51 -8.77
N LEU A 38 -6.25 -1.48 -9.37
CA LEU A 38 -7.45 -1.61 -10.18
C LEU A 38 -7.23 -2.42 -11.47
N PRO A 39 -6.12 -2.23 -12.22
CA PRO A 39 -5.89 -2.98 -13.45
C PRO A 39 -5.73 -4.50 -13.25
N THR A 40 -5.19 -4.93 -12.11
CA THR A 40 -4.86 -6.36 -11.88
C THR A 40 -5.66 -7.02 -10.77
N ASP A 41 -6.56 -6.30 -10.12
CA ASP A 41 -7.34 -6.71 -8.93
C ASP A 41 -6.51 -7.11 -7.68
N ARG A 42 -5.17 -7.09 -7.78
CA ARG A 42 -4.26 -7.51 -6.70
C ARG A 42 -4.30 -6.54 -5.52
N LYS A 43 -4.04 -7.08 -4.33
CA LYS A 43 -4.13 -6.34 -3.06
C LYS A 43 -2.84 -6.45 -2.27
N ILE A 44 -2.47 -5.37 -1.59
CA ILE A 44 -1.37 -5.34 -0.63
C ILE A 44 -1.82 -4.74 0.71
N PRO A 45 -1.44 -5.32 1.85
CA PRO A 45 -1.82 -4.79 3.14
C PRO A 45 -1.05 -3.50 3.45
N ILE A 46 -1.73 -2.50 4.00
CA ILE A 46 -1.11 -1.27 4.50
C ILE A 46 -0.84 -1.43 6.01
N PRO A 47 0.43 -1.32 6.44
CA PRO A 47 0.74 -1.24 7.86
C PRO A 47 0.12 0.03 8.47
N GLY A 48 -0.76 -0.15 9.46
CA GLY A 48 -1.44 0.97 10.12
C GLY A 48 -0.51 1.81 10.98
N SER A 49 0.44 1.18 11.67
CA SER A 49 1.44 1.84 12.52
C SER A 49 2.77 1.10 12.45
N PRO A 50 3.43 1.10 11.28
CA PRO A 50 4.76 0.50 11.16
C PRO A 50 5.76 1.29 11.99
N GLY A 51 6.84 0.61 12.43
CA GLY A 51 7.98 1.27 13.08
C GLY A 51 8.69 2.26 12.14
N GLN A 52 9.79 2.85 12.62
CA GLN A 52 10.60 3.80 11.84
C GLN A 52 11.73 3.13 11.02
N ASP A 53 11.75 1.80 10.93
CA ASP A 53 12.73 1.10 10.09
C ASP A 53 12.50 1.45 8.60
N PRO A 54 13.47 2.09 7.92
CA PRO A 54 13.33 2.46 6.51
C PRO A 54 13.13 1.25 5.58
N ARG A 55 13.58 0.06 5.98
CA ARG A 55 13.43 -1.18 5.21
C ARG A 55 11.96 -1.54 5.01
N GLY A 56 11.09 -1.24 5.98
CA GLY A 56 9.66 -1.51 5.88
C GLY A 56 9.03 -0.79 4.69
N LEU A 57 9.33 0.50 4.53
CA LEU A 57 8.81 1.28 3.41
C LEU A 57 9.42 0.84 2.08
N LEU A 58 10.72 0.52 2.07
CA LEU A 58 11.38 0.02 0.87
C LEU A 58 10.72 -1.27 0.36
N ASN A 59 10.46 -2.22 1.26
CA ASN A 59 9.79 -3.47 0.93
C ASN A 59 8.36 -3.22 0.42
N PHE A 60 7.63 -2.30 1.05
CA PHE A 60 6.28 -1.94 0.59
C PHE A 60 6.30 -1.32 -0.82
N LYS A 61 7.25 -0.41 -1.10
CA LYS A 61 7.46 0.16 -2.44
C LYS A 61 7.81 -0.92 -3.47
N THR A 62 8.64 -1.89 -3.08
CA THR A 62 8.94 -3.05 -3.93
C THR A 62 7.67 -3.84 -4.25
N MET A 63 6.83 -4.16 -3.26
CA MET A 63 5.55 -4.84 -3.50
C MET A 63 4.66 -4.13 -4.52
N VAL A 64 4.54 -2.81 -4.42
CA VAL A 64 3.82 -1.97 -5.39
C VAL A 64 4.38 -2.13 -6.80
N ARG A 65 5.70 -1.95 -6.97
CA ARG A 65 6.36 -2.05 -8.30
C ARG A 65 6.21 -3.43 -8.93
N HIS A 66 6.25 -4.50 -8.14
CA HIS A 66 6.06 -5.84 -8.67
C HIS A 66 4.64 -6.05 -9.20
N ILE A 67 3.63 -5.51 -8.52
CA ILE A 67 2.25 -5.55 -9.01
C ILE A 67 2.09 -4.75 -10.30
N GLU A 68 2.65 -3.54 -10.34
CA GLU A 68 2.62 -2.67 -11.54
C GLU A 68 3.31 -3.31 -12.74
N ARG A 69 4.39 -4.08 -12.52
CA ARG A 69 5.11 -4.82 -13.57
C ARG A 69 4.47 -6.15 -13.95
N GLY A 70 3.39 -6.56 -13.29
CA GLY A 70 2.78 -7.88 -13.49
C GLY A 70 3.58 -9.06 -12.92
N GLY A 71 4.60 -8.82 -12.09
CA GLY A 71 5.38 -9.88 -11.45
C GLY A 71 4.62 -10.56 -10.31
N THR A 72 4.50 -11.88 -10.35
CA THR A 72 3.99 -12.67 -9.21
C THR A 72 5.02 -12.65 -8.08
N PHE A 73 4.53 -12.53 -6.84
CA PHE A 73 5.30 -12.97 -5.67
C PHE A 73 4.75 -14.36 -5.42
N ASP A 74 5.47 -15.38 -5.91
CA ASP A 74 5.32 -16.75 -5.42
C ASP A 74 6.08 -16.89 -4.09
#